data_AF-A0A2H0XSD8-F1
#
_entry.id   AF-A0A2H0XSD8-F1
#
_cell.length_a   1.000
_cell.length_b   1.000
_cell.length_c   1.000
_cell.angle_alpha   90.00
_cell.angle_beta   90.00
_cell.angle_gamma   90.00
#
_symmetry.space_group_name_H-M   'P 1'
#
loop_
_entity.id
_entity.type
_entity.pdbx_description
1 polymer ?
#
loop_
_entity_poly.entity_id
_entity_poly.type
_entity_poly.pdbx_seq_one_letter_code
_entity_poly.pdbx_strand_id
1 'polypeptide(L)'
;MEKQQMFPKEFKCPFCGVVLELEDDETHAPQIYCASCQKEINVVDLEELVESNVNIEHRFETLVTTGKITSFIGWIITGIGLLALLVGLLYLAQGDSATVTLISGVIGVITGIMWIAIGQSISCFVAIEENTRKTAVLLAREK
;
A
#
# COMPACT_ATOMS: atom_id res chain seq x y z
N MET A 1 20.65 -12.21 -31.41
CA MET A 1 19.27 -11.80 -31.76
C MET A 1 18.82 -10.84 -30.67
N GLU A 2 19.00 -9.55 -30.89
CA GLU A 2 18.42 -8.51 -30.00
C GLU A 2 16.90 -8.55 -30.15
N LYS A 3 16.19 -8.63 -29.02
CA LYS A 3 14.74 -8.50 -29.01
C LYS A 3 14.43 -7.01 -29.16
N GLN A 4 13.84 -6.60 -30.29
CA GLN A 4 13.26 -5.27 -30.41
C GLN A 4 12.04 -5.19 -29.47
N GLN A 5 12.13 -4.37 -28.43
CA GLN A 5 10.99 -4.06 -27.56
C GLN A 5 10.08 -3.06 -28.27
N MET A 6 8.82 -3.42 -28.47
CA MET A 6 7.80 -2.49 -28.92
C MET A 6 7.33 -1.67 -27.73
N PHE A 7 7.48 -0.35 -27.81
CA PHE A 7 6.86 0.57 -26.86
C PHE A 7 5.34 0.67 -27.12
N PRO A 8 4.52 0.88 -26.07
CA PRO A 8 3.10 1.16 -26.25
C PRO A 8 2.90 2.44 -27.06
N LYS A 9 1.89 2.46 -27.94
CA LYS A 9 1.57 3.61 -28.81
C LYS A 9 1.22 4.88 -28.04
N GLU A 10 0.72 4.73 -26.82
CA GLU A 10 0.42 5.84 -25.92
C GLU A 10 1.42 5.84 -24.77
N PHE A 11 2.14 6.95 -24.62
CA PHE A 11 3.12 7.14 -23.57
C PHE A 11 2.92 8.47 -22.85
N LYS A 12 2.94 8.46 -21.51
CA LYS A 12 2.75 9.68 -20.72
C LYS A 12 4.11 10.31 -20.41
N CYS A 13 4.36 11.52 -20.92
CA CYS A 13 5.60 12.24 -20.68
C CYS A 13 5.88 12.35 -19.16
N PRO A 14 7.07 11.96 -18.68
CA PRO A 14 7.37 11.96 -17.25
C PRO A 14 7.50 13.37 -16.70
N PHE A 15 7.80 14.37 -17.55
CA PHE A 15 8.03 15.74 -17.10
C PHE A 15 6.75 16.57 -17.01
N CYS A 16 5.84 16.49 -17.99
CA CYS A 16 4.62 17.30 -18.03
C CYS A 16 3.32 16.51 -17.87
N GLY A 17 3.38 15.17 -17.90
CA GLY A 17 2.19 14.32 -17.76
C GLY A 17 1.27 14.31 -18.98
N VAL A 18 1.65 14.93 -20.09
CA VAL A 18 0.89 14.88 -21.36
C VAL A 18 1.06 13.48 -21.97
N VAL A 19 -0.04 12.92 -22.48
CA VAL A 19 -0.01 11.67 -23.25
C VAL A 19 0.48 12.00 -24.66
N LEU A 20 1.56 11.37 -25.07
CA LEU A 20 2.15 11.42 -26.40
C LEU A 20 1.70 10.16 -27.14
N GLU A 21 1.14 10.35 -28.33
CA GLU A 21 0.89 9.28 -29.29
C GLU A 21 2.12 9.18 -30.18
N LEU A 22 2.82 8.05 -30.13
CA LEU A 22 4.02 7.81 -30.94
C LEU A 22 3.61 7.24 -32.29
N GLU A 23 4.17 7.78 -33.37
CA GLU A 23 4.03 7.21 -34.70
C GLU A 23 4.81 5.88 -34.79
N ASP A 24 4.38 4.98 -35.70
CA ASP A 24 4.90 3.60 -35.77
C ASP A 24 6.43 3.55 -36.04
N ASP A 25 6.99 4.59 -36.64
CA ASP A 25 8.42 4.80 -36.90
C ASP A 25 9.20 5.37 -35.70
N GLU A 26 8.56 6.15 -34.83
CA GLU A 26 9.18 6.72 -33.63
C GLU A 26 9.30 5.71 -32.47
N THR A 27 8.57 4.58 -32.54
CA THR A 27 8.66 3.50 -31.55
C THR A 27 10.04 2.85 -31.43
N HIS A 28 10.96 3.14 -32.36
CA HIS A 28 12.31 2.58 -32.41
C HIS A 28 13.41 3.63 -32.10
N ALA A 29 13.03 4.88 -31.85
CA ALA A 29 13.99 5.94 -31.58
C ALA A 29 14.54 5.83 -30.14
N PRO A 30 15.87 5.95 -29.93
CA PRO A 30 16.46 5.92 -28.59
C PRO A 30 16.13 7.17 -27.75
N GLN A 31 15.62 8.22 -28.40
CA GLN A 31 15.29 9.51 -27.78
C GLN A 31 13.95 10.01 -28.34
N ILE A 32 13.04 10.39 -27.46
CA ILE A 32 11.72 10.94 -27.80
C ILE A 32 11.70 12.40 -27.36
N TYR A 33 11.27 13.30 -28.23
CA TYR A 33 11.14 14.72 -27.90
C TYR A 33 9.70 15.07 -27.48
N CYS A 34 9.52 15.61 -26.27
CA CYS A 34 8.19 16.04 -25.86
C CYS A 34 7.91 17.48 -26.31
N ALA A 35 7.01 17.66 -27.28
CA ALA A 35 6.64 18.98 -27.80
C ALA A 35 6.05 19.93 -26.74
N SER A 36 5.39 19.40 -25.70
CA SER A 36 4.77 20.22 -24.65
C SER A 36 5.77 20.82 -23.66
N CYS A 37 6.80 20.07 -23.26
CA CYS A 37 7.79 20.55 -22.28
C CYS A 37 9.18 20.81 -22.87
N GLN A 38 9.34 20.59 -24.18
CA GLN A 38 10.59 20.81 -24.91
C GLN A 38 11.79 20.06 -24.33
N LYS A 39 11.56 18.94 -23.63
CA LYS A 39 12.59 18.08 -23.06
C LYS A 39 12.77 16.81 -23.90
N GLU A 40 14.02 16.42 -24.09
CA GLU A 40 14.41 15.12 -24.64
C GLU A 40 14.25 14.05 -23.55
N ILE A 41 13.63 12.94 -23.93
CA ILE A 41 13.41 11.77 -23.08
C ILE A 41 14.24 10.65 -23.66
N ASN A 42 15.26 10.21 -22.90
CA ASN A 42 16.03 9.04 -23.28
C ASN A 42 15.25 7.78 -22.88
N VAL A 43 14.98 6.92 -23.86
CA VAL A 43 14.08 5.78 -23.66
C VAL A 43 14.73 4.72 -22.75
N VAL A 44 16.07 4.67 -22.73
CA VAL A 44 16.86 3.83 -21.82
C VAL A 44 16.67 4.24 -20.35
N ASP A 45 16.74 5.55 -20.06
CA ASP A 45 16.53 6.08 -18.70
C ASP A 45 15.07 5.85 -18.24
N LEU A 46 14.15 5.85 -19.19
CA LEU A 46 12.75 5.61 -18.95
C LEU A 46 12.47 4.15 -18.57
N GLU A 47 13.16 3.21 -19.20
CA GLU A 47 13.01 1.78 -18.90
C GLU A 47 13.53 1.47 -17.50
N GLU A 48 14.66 2.06 -17.09
CA GLU A 48 15.18 1.94 -15.72
C GLU A 48 14.22 2.58 -14.69
N LEU A 49 13.55 3.68 -15.06
CA LEU A 49 12.50 4.29 -14.24
C LEU A 49 11.22 3.45 -14.16
N VAL A 50 10.81 2.76 -15.23
CA VAL A 50 9.62 1.90 -15.25
C VAL A 50 9.90 0.61 -14.50
N GLU A 51 11.04 -0.04 -14.75
CA GLU A 51 11.43 -1.28 -14.08
C GLU A 51 11.67 -1.05 -12.59
N SER A 52 12.27 0.08 -12.21
CA SER A 52 12.33 0.46 -10.81
C SER A 52 10.94 0.72 -10.23
N ASN A 53 10.03 1.41 -10.91
CA ASN A 53 8.64 1.62 -10.44
C ASN A 53 7.85 0.32 -10.24
N VAL A 54 7.92 -0.63 -11.16
CA VAL A 54 7.20 -1.90 -11.09
C VAL A 54 7.67 -2.77 -9.93
N ASN A 55 8.98 -2.79 -9.64
CA ASN A 55 9.54 -3.60 -8.55
C ASN A 55 9.21 -3.03 -7.15
N ILE A 56 8.76 -1.77 -7.09
CA ILE A 56 8.45 -1.09 -5.83
C ILE A 56 7.03 -1.41 -5.36
N GLU A 57 6.09 -1.50 -6.30
CA GLU A 57 4.68 -1.71 -5.99
C GLU A 57 4.46 -3.05 -5.28
N HIS A 58 5.22 -4.09 -5.67
CA HIS A 58 5.16 -5.40 -5.03
C HIS A 58 5.89 -5.50 -3.69
N ARG A 59 6.85 -4.61 -3.40
CA ARG A 59 7.70 -4.75 -2.20
C ARG A 59 6.92 -4.58 -0.91
N PHE A 60 5.87 -3.76 -0.92
CA PHE A 60 5.05 -3.48 0.26
C PHE A 60 3.78 -4.31 0.33
N GLU A 61 3.43 -5.04 -0.73
CA GLU A 61 2.20 -5.83 -0.79
C GLU A 61 2.13 -6.86 0.33
N THR A 62 3.26 -7.52 0.64
CA THR A 62 3.34 -8.46 1.76
C THR A 62 3.11 -7.77 3.11
N LEU A 63 3.76 -6.62 3.37
CA LEU A 63 3.60 -5.89 4.64
C LEU A 63 2.17 -5.37 4.83
N VAL A 64 1.56 -4.83 3.77
CA VAL A 64 0.17 -4.37 3.81
C VAL A 64 -0.77 -5.54 4.09
N THR A 65 -0.53 -6.68 3.44
CA THR A 65 -1.32 -7.89 3.65
C THR A 65 -1.15 -8.41 5.09
N THR A 66 0.07 -8.41 5.64
CA THR A 66 0.33 -8.75 7.04
C THR A 66 -0.40 -7.79 8.00
N GLY A 67 -0.40 -6.49 7.72
CA GLY A 67 -1.16 -5.50 8.51
C GLY A 67 -2.67 -5.76 8.52
N LYS A 68 -3.25 -6.13 7.36
CA LYS A 68 -4.67 -6.49 7.25
C LYS A 68 -5.01 -7.77 8.01
N ILE A 69 -4.18 -8.80 7.88
CA ILE A 69 -4.39 -10.09 8.57
C ILE A 69 -4.28 -9.90 10.09
N THR A 70 -3.26 -9.18 10.57
CA THR A 70 -3.08 -8.90 12.01
C THR A 70 -4.25 -8.09 12.58
N SER A 71 -4.74 -7.08 11.84
CA SER A 71 -5.95 -6.35 12.24
C SER A 71 -7.20 -7.23 12.28
N PHE A 72 -7.36 -8.17 11.32
CA PHE A 72 -8.48 -9.11 11.30
C PHE A 72 -8.46 -10.06 12.51
N ILE A 73 -7.29 -10.58 12.88
CA ILE A 73 -7.11 -11.38 14.09
C ILE A 73 -7.52 -10.58 15.33
N GLY A 74 -7.11 -9.31 15.42
CA GLY A 74 -7.50 -8.42 16.51
C GLY A 74 -9.02 -8.25 16.65
N TRP A 75 -9.74 -8.15 15.53
CA TRP A 75 -11.21 -8.12 15.53
C TRP A 75 -11.84 -9.42 16.05
N ILE A 76 -11.29 -10.58 15.68
CA ILE A 76 -11.76 -11.88 16.21
C ILE A 76 -11.59 -11.95 17.73
N ILE A 77 -10.41 -11.59 18.24
CA ILE A 77 -10.11 -11.58 19.68
C ILE A 77 -11.06 -10.64 20.42
N THR A 78 -11.27 -9.43 19.87
CA THR A 78 -12.19 -8.44 20.43
C THR A 78 -13.63 -8.97 20.48
N GLY A 79 -14.08 -9.64 19.41
CA GLY A 79 -15.41 -10.26 19.35
C GLY A 79 -15.60 -11.35 20.40
N ILE A 80 -14.61 -12.22 20.59
CA ILE A 80 -14.63 -13.26 21.63
C ILE A 80 -14.65 -12.62 23.03
N GLY A 81 -13.82 -11.60 23.27
CA GLY A 81 -13.79 -10.87 24.54
C GLY A 81 -15.12 -10.19 24.87
N LEU A 82 -15.76 -9.59 23.86
CA LEU A 82 -17.08 -8.96 24.01
C LEU A 82 -18.18 -10.00 24.32
N LEU A 83 -18.12 -11.16 23.66
CA LEU A 83 -19.05 -12.26 23.93
C LEU A 83 -18.87 -12.82 25.34
N ALA A 84 -17.62 -12.99 25.80
CA ALA A 84 -17.33 -13.37 27.18
C ALA A 84 -17.85 -12.33 28.19
N LEU A 85 -17.71 -11.04 27.90
CA LEU A 85 -18.30 -9.97 28.71
C LEU A 85 -19.82 -10.08 28.82
N LEU A 86 -20.51 -10.29 27.68
CA LEU A 86 -21.97 -10.45 27.66
C LEU A 86 -22.41 -11.66 28.48
N VAL A 87 -21.72 -12.80 28.32
CA VAL A 87 -21.99 -14.01 29.10
C VAL A 87 -21.74 -13.77 30.59
N GLY A 88 -20.65 -13.07 30.95
CA GLY A 88 -20.36 -12.69 32.33
C GLY A 88 -21.44 -11.80 32.94
N LEU A 89 -21.97 -10.84 32.18
CA LEU A 89 -23.08 -9.98 32.63
C LEU A 89 -24.38 -10.77 32.87
N LEU A 90 -24.67 -11.76 32.02
CA LEU A 90 -25.84 -12.62 32.20
C LEU A 90 -25.73 -13.47 33.47
N TYR A 91 -24.55 -14.06 33.75
CA TYR A 91 -24.34 -14.80 35.00
C TYR A 91 -24.47 -13.90 36.23
N LEU A 92 -23.93 -12.67 36.16
CA LEU A 92 -24.05 -11.71 37.26
C LEU A 92 -25.52 -11.37 37.54
N ALA A 93 -26.34 -11.23 36.49
CA ALA A 93 -27.77 -10.97 36.61
C ALA A 93 -28.56 -12.13 37.24
N GLN A 94 -28.06 -13.36 37.13
CA GLN A 94 -28.64 -14.55 37.76
C GLN A 94 -28.21 -14.73 39.23
N GLY A 95 -27.31 -13.88 39.74
CA GLY A 95 -26.78 -13.96 41.09
C GLY A 95 -25.56 -14.88 41.24
N ASP A 96 -25.05 -15.41 40.12
CA ASP A 96 -23.85 -16.26 40.11
C ASP A 96 -22.56 -15.43 40.10
N SER A 97 -21.49 -16.01 40.65
CA SER A 97 -20.16 -15.38 40.63
C SER A 97 -19.58 -15.38 39.20
N ALA A 98 -19.72 -14.25 38.51
CA ALA A 98 -19.23 -14.05 37.14
C ALA A 98 -17.89 -13.30 37.04
N THR A 99 -17.23 -12.99 38.17
CA THR A 99 -16.07 -12.10 38.24
C THR A 99 -14.93 -12.52 37.30
N VAL A 100 -14.61 -13.81 37.24
CA VAL A 100 -13.53 -14.33 36.38
C VAL A 100 -13.86 -14.12 34.90
N THR A 101 -15.08 -14.44 34.48
CA THR A 101 -15.54 -14.29 33.09
C THR A 101 -15.59 -12.82 32.65
N LEU A 102 -16.00 -11.93 33.55
CA LEU A 102 -16.00 -10.49 33.29
C LEU A 102 -14.58 -9.95 33.11
N ILE A 103 -13.66 -10.30 34.03
CA ILE A 103 -12.27 -9.86 33.96
C ILE A 103 -11.60 -10.40 32.69
N SER A 104 -11.77 -11.68 32.37
CA SER A 104 -11.18 -12.27 31.16
C SER A 104 -11.74 -11.64 29.89
N GLY A 105 -13.03 -11.31 29.87
CA GLY A 105 -13.66 -10.57 28.77
C GLY A 105 -13.07 -9.16 28.58
N VAL A 106 -12.90 -8.37 29.66
CA VAL A 106 -12.25 -7.04 29.59
C VAL A 106 -10.82 -7.15 29.06
N ILE A 107 -10.02 -8.08 29.60
CA ILE A 107 -8.64 -8.30 29.14
C ILE A 107 -8.62 -8.69 27.66
N GLY A 108 -9.53 -9.57 27.23
CA GLY A 108 -9.68 -9.97 25.83
C GLY A 108 -9.98 -8.78 24.91
N VAL A 109 -10.92 -7.92 25.28
CA VAL A 109 -11.25 -6.71 24.50
C VAL A 109 -10.05 -5.76 24.40
N ILE A 110 -9.37 -5.47 25.51
CA ILE A 110 -8.20 -4.57 25.51
C ILE A 110 -7.09 -5.14 24.63
N THR A 111 -6.81 -6.44 24.77
CA THR A 111 -5.79 -7.13 23.97
C THR A 111 -6.15 -7.10 22.49
N GLY A 112 -7.40 -7.38 22.14
CA GLY A 112 -7.87 -7.33 20.75
C GLY A 112 -7.74 -5.94 20.12
N ILE A 113 -8.09 -4.88 20.86
CA ILE A 113 -7.91 -3.49 20.42
C ILE A 113 -6.43 -3.17 20.19
N MET A 114 -5.53 -3.63 21.06
CA MET A 114 -4.08 -3.43 20.88
C MET A 114 -3.57 -4.12 19.60
N TRP A 115 -4.04 -5.33 19.29
CA TRP A 115 -3.72 -6.02 18.03
C TRP A 115 -4.22 -5.26 16.80
N ILE A 116 -5.43 -4.70 16.86
CA ILE A 116 -5.97 -3.85 15.79
C ILE A 116 -5.06 -2.63 15.59
N ALA A 117 -4.68 -1.94 16.67
CA ALA A 117 -3.81 -0.77 16.60
C ALA A 117 -2.44 -1.09 15.98
N ILE A 118 -1.85 -2.23 16.33
CA ILE A 118 -0.60 -2.70 15.71
C ILE A 118 -0.78 -2.91 14.20
N GLY A 119 -1.84 -3.62 13.78
CA GLY A 119 -2.10 -3.85 12.36
C GLY A 119 -2.27 -2.54 11.56
N GLN A 120 -3.03 -1.58 12.11
CA GLN A 120 -3.23 -0.27 11.50
C GLN A 120 -1.95 0.57 11.46
N SER A 121 -1.10 0.47 12.49
CA SER A 121 0.18 1.20 12.53
C SER A 121 1.12 0.77 11.39
N ILE A 122 1.14 -0.53 11.06
CA ILE A 122 1.94 -1.07 9.94
C ILE A 122 1.42 -0.50 8.62
N SER A 123 0.10 -0.48 8.42
CA SER A 123 -0.51 0.11 7.22
C SER A 123 -0.21 1.60 7.08
N CYS A 124 -0.23 2.34 8.19
CA CYS A 124 0.12 3.76 8.20
C CYS A 124 1.59 4.00 7.84
N PHE A 125 2.51 3.21 8.39
CA PHE A 125 3.93 3.32 8.08
C PHE A 125 4.22 3.11 6.59
N VAL A 126 3.62 2.07 5.99
CA VAL A 126 3.78 1.80 4.55
C VAL A 126 3.24 2.96 3.70
N ALA A 127 2.08 3.52 4.07
CA ALA A 127 1.52 4.66 3.34
C ALA A 127 2.41 5.92 3.43
N ILE A 128 3.05 6.16 4.58
CA ILE A 128 4.01 7.25 4.74
C ILE A 128 5.24 7.03 3.86
N GLU A 129 5.78 5.81 3.83
CA GLU A 129 6.94 5.46 3.00
C GLU A 129 6.64 5.63 1.51
N GLU A 130 5.48 5.15 1.07
CA GLU A 130 5.01 5.29 -0.31
C GLU A 130 4.87 6.77 -0.72
N ASN A 131 4.24 7.59 0.11
CA ASN A 131 4.05 9.01 -0.15
C ASN A 131 5.36 9.81 -0.12
N THR A 132 6.25 9.49 0.83
CA THR A 132 7.58 10.12 0.93
C THR A 132 8.38 9.86 -0.34
N ARG A 133 8.31 8.62 -0.84
CA ARG A 133 9.02 8.25 -2.06
C ARG A 133 8.44 8.89 -3.31
N LYS A 134 7.11 8.91 -3.47
CA LYS A 134 6.45 9.62 -4.58
C LYS A 134 6.89 11.08 -4.60
N THR A 135 6.94 11.71 -3.43
CA THR A 135 7.41 13.10 -3.28
C THR A 135 8.88 13.25 -3.70
N ALA A 136 9.76 12.33 -3.31
CA ALA A 136 11.17 12.36 -3.69
C ALA A 136 11.36 12.25 -5.22
N VAL A 137 10.59 11.39 -5.89
CA VAL A 137 10.62 11.26 -7.36
C VAL A 137 10.14 12.53 -8.05
N LEU A 138 9.08 13.16 -7.53
CA LEU A 138 8.57 14.42 -8.08
C LEU A 138 9.59 15.56 -7.91
N LEU A 139 10.22 15.67 -6.74
CA LEU A 139 11.27 16.68 -6.48
C LEU A 139 12.51 16.47 -7.33
N ALA A 140 12.85 15.22 -7.69
CA ALA A 140 13.96 14.93 -8.60
C ALA A 140 13.69 15.40 -10.04
N ARG A 141 12.42 15.52 -10.46
CA ARG A 141 12.04 15.96 -11.82
C ARG A 141 12.06 17.49 -11.99
N GLU A 142 12.02 18.25 -10.90
CA GLU A 142 12.05 19.71 -10.91
C GLU A 142 13.47 20.28 -11.01
N LYS A 143 14.50 19.46 -10.80
CA LYS A 143 15.91 19.84 -11.00
C LYS A 143 16.36 19.55 -12.43
#